data_AF-Q0RWN0-F1
#
_entry.id   AF-Q0RWN0-F1
#
_cell.length_a   1.000
_cell.length_b   1.000
_cell.length_c   1.000
_cell.angle_alpha   90.00
_cell.angle_beta   90.00
_cell.angle_gamma   90.00
#
_symmetry.space_group_name_H-M   'P 1'
#
loop_
_entity.id
_entity.type
_entity.pdbx_description
1 polymer ?
#
loop_
_entity_poly.entity_id
_entity_poly.type
_entity_poly.pdbx_seq_one_letter_code
_entity_poly.pdbx_strand_id
1 'polypeptide(L)' 'MAQTIGRHALVERGTERPRWKVSIYLEVEGAAHYLPSYAGNLDIMTSAALRTGERLAERLETRTAVAQ' A
#
# COMPACT_ATOMS: atom_id res chain seq x y z
N MET A 1 27.10 15.36 15.49
CA MET A 1 25.64 15.52 15.45
C MET A 1 25.07 14.43 14.54
N ALA A 2 24.44 13.40 15.11
CA ALA A 2 23.75 12.37 14.32
C ALA A 2 22.27 12.42 14.68
N GLN A 3 21.44 12.96 13.78
CA GLN A 3 20.00 12.95 13.96
C GLN A 3 19.50 11.53 13.67
N THR A 4 18.98 10.87 14.69
CA THR A 4 18.36 9.55 14.57
C THR A 4 16.97 9.74 13.96
N ILE A 5 16.78 9.27 12.73
CA ILE A 5 15.46 9.21 12.09
C ILE A 5 14.57 8.31 12.94
N GLY A 6 13.48 8.89 13.47
CA GLY A 6 12.57 8.23 14.40
C GLY A 6 12.02 6.93 13.84
N ARG A 7 12.20 5.85 14.62
CA ARG A 7 11.63 4.52 14.38
C ARG A 7 10.10 4.63 14.33
N HIS A 8 9.53 4.74 13.13
CA HIS A 8 8.09 4.64 12.89
C HIS A 8 7.66 3.19 13.10
N ALA A 9 7.44 2.81 14.35
CA ALA A 9 6.76 1.58 14.68
C ALA A 9 5.26 1.82 14.58
N LEU A 10 4.54 0.95 13.86
CA LEU A 10 3.07 0.93 13.79
C LEU A 10 2.39 0.48 15.09
N VAL A 11 3.16 0.38 16.19
CA VAL A 11 2.67 0.00 17.51
C VAL A 11 3.08 1.10 18.46
N GLU A 12 2.10 1.75 19.07
CA GLU A 12 2.33 2.76 20.11
C GLU A 12 3.17 2.15 21.24
N ARG A 13 4.19 2.87 21.68
CA ARG A 13 4.93 2.49 22.90
C ARG A 13 4.00 2.68 24.10
N GLY A 14 3.47 1.57 24.63
CA GLY A 14 2.68 1.58 25.87
C GLY A 14 1.50 0.61 25.88
N THR A 15 1.12 0.03 24.74
CA THR A 15 0.07 -0.99 24.69
C THR A 15 0.62 -2.36 25.12
N GLU A 16 -0.19 -3.14 25.84
CA GLU A 16 0.11 -4.53 26.18
C GLU A 16 0.47 -5.28 24.88
N ARG A 17 1.59 -6.02 24.88
CA ARG A 17 2.02 -6.73 23.69
C ARG A 17 0.90 -7.69 23.24
N PRO A 18 0.62 -7.80 21.93
CA PRO A 18 -0.41 -8.71 21.45
C PRO A 18 -0.11 -10.14 21.91
N ARG A 19 -1.12 -10.82 22.46
CA ARG A 19 -1.01 -12.21 22.96
C ARG A 19 -0.69 -13.21 21.85
N TRP A 20 -1.03 -12.87 20.60
CA TRP A 20 -0.85 -13.72 19.45
C TRP A 20 0.04 -13.04 18.41
N LYS A 21 0.98 -13.79 17.87
CA LYS A 21 1.80 -13.38 16.73
C LYS A 21 1.45 -14.27 15.55
N VAL A 22 0.91 -13.67 14.49
CA VAL A 22 0.64 -14.33 13.22
C VAL A 22 1.68 -13.84 12.21
N SER A 23 2.27 -14.75 11.45
CA SER A 23 3.23 -14.45 10.39
C SER A 23 2.68 -14.93 9.05
N ILE A 24 2.73 -14.05 8.05
CA ILE A 24 2.34 -14.33 6.66
C ILE A 24 3.58 -14.06 5.81
N TYR A 25 3.98 -15.03 5.01
CA TYR A 25 5.11 -14.94 4.09
C TYR A 25 4.56 -14.83 2.68
N LEU A 26 4.97 -13.80 1.94
CA LEU A 26 4.49 -13.51 0.59
C LEU A 26 5.68 -13.23 -0.31
N GLU A 27 5.62 -13.74 -1.53
CA GLU A 27 6.45 -13.32 -2.65
C GLU A 27 5.63 -12.41 -3.55
N VAL A 28 6.24 -11.34 -4.05
CA VAL A 28 5.60 -10.40 -4.96
C VAL A 28 6.37 -10.42 -6.27
N GLU A 29 5.85 -11.16 -7.24
CA GLU A 29 6.33 -11.15 -8.62
C GLU A 29 5.62 -10.01 -9.39
N GLY A 30 6.39 -9.25 -10.16
CA GLY A 30 5.85 -8.20 -11.04
C GLY A 30 5.44 -8.75 -12.39
N ALA A 31 4.45 -8.13 -13.02
CA ALA A 31 3.89 -8.53 -14.32
C ALA A 31 4.82 -8.35 -15.53
N ALA A 32 6.04 -7.85 -15.31
CA ALA A 32 7.06 -7.61 -16.33
C ALA A 32 6.64 -6.68 -17.48
N HIS A 33 5.72 -5.73 -17.24
CA HIS A 33 5.26 -4.77 -18.25
C HIS A 33 6.36 -3.81 -18.75
N TYR A 34 7.35 -3.51 -17.92
CA TYR A 34 8.48 -2.63 -18.28
C TYR A 34 9.77 -3.01 -17.54
N LEU A 35 9.66 -3.30 -16.25
CA LEU A 35 10.77 -3.83 -15.43
C LEU A 35 10.76 -5.36 -15.43
N PRO A 36 11.86 -6.04 -15.06
CA PRO A 36 11.89 -7.49 -14.92
C PRO A 36 10.89 -8.02 -13.88
N SER A 37 10.53 -9.31 -13.93
CA SER A 37 9.52 -9.91 -13.04
C SER A 37 9.91 -9.87 -11.55
N TYR A 38 11.20 -9.82 -11.22
CA TYR A 38 11.63 -9.67 -9.81
C TYR A 38 11.32 -8.28 -9.21
N ALA A 39 10.94 -7.29 -10.03
CA ALA A 39 10.66 -5.93 -9.58
C ALA A 39 9.21 -5.75 -9.05
N GLY A 40 8.65 -6.78 -8.40
CA GLY A 40 7.27 -6.77 -7.90
C GLY A 40 6.99 -5.71 -6.83
N ASN A 41 8.02 -5.23 -6.12
CA ASN A 41 7.88 -4.10 -5.19
C ASN A 41 7.46 -2.80 -5.89
N LEU A 42 7.90 -2.59 -7.14
CA LEU A 42 7.51 -1.42 -7.93
C LEU A 42 6.16 -1.66 -8.61
N ASP A 43 5.92 -2.88 -9.11
CA ASP A 43 4.68 -3.25 -9.80
C ASP A 43 3.46 -3.22 -8.86
N ILE A 44 3.60 -3.62 -7.59
CA ILE A 44 2.52 -3.53 -6.62
C ILE A 44 2.18 -2.07 -6.28
N MET A 45 3.18 -1.16 -6.24
CA MET A 45 2.94 0.26 -6.02
C MET A 45 2.18 0.88 -7.20
N THR A 46 2.60 0.61 -8.43
CA THR A 46 1.95 1.14 -9.64
C THR A 46 0.55 0.56 -9.84
N SER A 47 0.37 -0.75 -9.61
CA SER A 47 -0.94 -1.41 -9.68
C SER A 47 -1.91 -0.87 -8.63
N ALA A 48 -1.44 -0.64 -7.39
CA ALA A 48 -2.26 -0.04 -6.33
C ALA A 48 -2.64 1.41 -6.66
N ALA A 49 -1.72 2.20 -7.21
CA ALA A 49 -1.98 3.56 -7.64
C ALA A 49 -3.02 3.60 -8.77
N LEU A 50 -2.86 2.75 -9.80
CA LEU A 50 -3.81 2.62 -10.91
C LEU A 50 -5.21 2.29 -10.39
N ARG A 51 -5.34 1.24 -9.57
CA ARG A 51 -6.63 0.81 -9.02
C ARG A 51 -7.29 1.88 -8.14
N THR A 52 -6.48 2.64 -7.43
CA THR A 52 -6.96 3.77 -6.62
C THR A 52 -7.47 4.91 -7.50
N GLY A 53 -6.76 5.22 -8.59
CA GLY A 53 -7.16 6.23 -9.57
C GLY A 53 -8.48 5.88 -10.26
N GLU A 54 -8.63 4.63 -10.71
CA GLU A 54 -9.89 4.10 -11.28
C GLU A 54 -11.07 4.31 -10.32
N ARG A 55 -10.93 3.89 -9.06
CA ARG A 55 -11.98 4.06 -8.05
C ARG A 55 -12.29 5.52 -7.74
N LEU A 56 -11.30 6.41 -7.84
CA LEU A 56 -11.56 7.83 -7.66
C LEU A 56 -12.37 8.38 -8.82
N ALA A 57 -12.04 8.01 -10.06
CA ALA A 57 -12.78 8.40 -11.25
C ALA A 57 -14.24 7.91 -11.19
N GLU A 58 -14.47 6.62 -10.90
CA GLU A 58 -15.80 6.03 -10.71
C GLU A 58 -16.66 6.81 -9.69
N ARG A 59 -16.05 7.23 -8.57
CA ARG A 59 -16.72 8.02 -7.53
C ARG A 59 -17.06 9.44 -7.99
N LEU A 60 -16.20 10.07 -8.77
CA LEU A 60 -16.45 11.41 -9.30
C LEU A 60 -17.58 11.40 -10.34
N GLU A 61 -17.61 10.39 -11.21
CA GLU A 61 -18.70 10.17 -12.17
C GLU A 61 -20.03 9.94 -11.44
N THR A 62 -20.04 9.04 -10.45
CA THR A 62 -21.24 8.76 -9.64
C THR A 62 -21.76 10.01 -8.93
N ARG A 63 -20.86 10.83 -8.35
CA ARG A 63 -21.25 12.09 -7.68
C ARG A 63 -21.85 13.12 -8.63
N THR A 64 -21.33 13.18 -9.85
CA THR A 64 -21.85 14.08 -10.89
C THR A 64 -23.25 13.66 -11.30
N ALA A 65 -23.48 12.35 -11.48
CA ALA A 65 -24.79 11.80 -11.85
C ALA A 65 -25.88 11.97 -10.78
N VAL A 66 -25.53 11.97 -9.49
CA VAL A 66 -26.50 12.19 -8.39
C VAL A 66 -26.85 13.68 -8.19
N ALA A 67 -25.98 14.59 -8.63
CA ALA A 67 -26.22 16.02 -8.55
C ALA A 67 -27.02 16.60 -9.73
N GLN A 68 -27.33 15.77 -10.74
CA GLN A 68 -28.15 16.08 -11.91
C GLN A 68 -29.57 15.55 -11.74
#